data_AF-A0A2H5Z417-F1
#
_entry.id   AF-A0A2H5Z417-F1
#
_cell.length_a   1.000
_cell.length_b   1.000
_cell.length_c   1.000
_cell.angle_alpha   90.00
_cell.angle_beta   90.00
_cell.angle_gamma   90.00
#
_symmetry.space_group_name_H-M   'P 1'
#
loop_
_entity.id
_entity.type
_entity.pdbx_description
1 polymer ?
#
loop_
_entity_poly.entity_id
_entity_poly.type
_entity_poly.pdbx_seq_one_letter_code
_entity_poly.pdbx_strand_id
1 'polypeptide(L)' 'MRRWDEEYGAVRAPDFPTGLTWFNVRRPVTLADLRGRLVILDFWTYC' A
#
# COMPACT_ATOMS: atom_id res chain seq x y z
N MET A 1 21.61 12.70 2.12
CA MET A 1 20.89 11.43 1.97
C MET A 1 20.66 10.88 3.37
N ARG A 2 19.40 10.80 3.82
CA ARG A 2 19.06 10.45 5.22
C ARG A 2 19.25 8.94 5.43
N ARG A 3 19.77 8.53 6.58
CA ARG A 3 19.97 7.10 6.90
C ARG A 3 18.62 6.42 7.14
N TRP A 4 18.51 5.15 6.74
CA TRP A 4 17.29 4.32 6.88
C TRP A 4 16.92 4.02 8.34
N ASP A 5 17.82 4.38 9.25
CA ASP A 5 17.84 4.13 10.69
C ASP A 5 17.29 5.33 11.50
N GLU A 6 16.96 6.46 10.85
CA GLU A 6 16.35 7.62 11.51
C GLU A 6 14.81 7.52 11.60
N GLU A 7 14.36 7.03 12.75
CA GLU A 7 13.09 7.32 13.45
C GLU A 7 11.80 7.40 12.61
N TYR A 8 11.52 6.36 11.82
CA TYR A 8 10.13 5.97 11.60
C TYR A 8 10.02 4.53 12.05
N GLY A 9 9.64 4.31 13.32
CA GLY A 9 9.22 2.98 13.78
C GLY A 9 8.14 2.43 12.83
N ALA A 10 7.81 1.13 12.93
CA ALA A 10 6.81 0.53 12.04
C ALA A 10 5.46 1.28 12.13
N VAL A 11 5.18 2.13 11.15
CA VAL A 11 3.90 2.83 11.02
C VAL A 11 2.92 1.90 10.30
N ARG A 12 1.69 1.84 10.79
CA ARG A 12 0.64 1.10 10.08
C ARG A 12 0.34 1.82 8.77
N ALA A 13 0.35 1.07 7.67
CA ALA A 13 -0.10 1.59 6.39
C ALA A 13 -1.56 2.06 6.51
N PRO A 14 -1.91 3.23 5.94
CA PRO A 14 -3.29 3.67 5.83
C PRO A 14 -4.05 2.79 4.82
N ASP A 15 -5.36 2.68 4.98
CA ASP A 15 -6.18 1.95 4.00
C ASP A 15 -6.25 2.70 2.66
N PHE A 16 -6.68 1.99 1.61
CA PHE A 16 -6.84 2.59 0.30
C PHE A 16 -8.03 3.57 0.28
N PRO A 17 -7.90 4.73 -0.37
CA PRO A 17 -9.02 5.66 -0.54
C PRO A 17 -10.23 5.03 -1.20
N THR A 18 -11.41 5.45 -0.77
CA THR A 18 -12.68 5.04 -1.40
C THR A 18 -12.83 5.67 -2.79
N GLY A 19 -13.51 4.97 -3.70
CA GLY A 19 -13.84 5.51 -5.04
C GLY A 19 -12.72 5.37 -6.09
N LEU A 20 -11.60 4.71 -5.76
CA LEU A 20 -10.56 4.40 -6.73
C LEU A 20 -11.00 3.30 -7.71
N THR A 21 -10.64 3.46 -8.98
CA THR A 21 -10.79 2.40 -9.99
C THR A 21 -9.70 1.36 -9.80
N TRP A 22 -10.10 0.10 -9.67
CA TRP A 22 -9.20 -1.04 -9.58
C TRP A 22 -9.20 -1.84 -10.87
N PHE A 23 -8.04 -2.38 -11.22
CA PHE A 23 -7.87 -3.30 -12.34
C PHE A 23 -7.47 -4.69 -11.82
N ASN A 24 -7.77 -5.74 -12.59
CA ASN A 24 -7.39 -7.13 -12.31
C ASN A 24 -7.96 -7.75 -11.01
N VAL A 25 -9.04 -7.19 -10.45
CA VAL A 25 -9.70 -7.68 -9.24
C VAL A 25 -11.21 -7.72 -9.40
N ARG A 26 -11.90 -8.58 -8.64
CA ARG A 26 -13.37 -8.70 -8.67
C ARG A 26 -14.09 -7.59 -7.88
N ARG A 27 -13.41 -6.98 -6.90
CA ARG A 27 -13.90 -5.89 -6.05
C ARG A 27 -12.70 -5.07 -5.56
N PRO A 28 -12.89 -3.81 -5.11
CA PRO A 28 -11.86 -3.05 -4.41
C PRO A 28 -11.25 -3.85 -3.26
N VAL A 29 -9.93 -3.73 -3.10
CA VAL A 29 -9.14 -4.40 -2.06
C VAL A 29 -8.95 -3.44 -0.88
N THR A 30 -9.07 -3.96 0.34
CA THR A 30 -8.74 -3.24 1.58
C THR A 30 -7.45 -3.79 2.19
N LEU A 31 -6.79 -3.05 3.07
CA LEU A 31 -5.65 -3.61 3.83
C LEU A 31 -6.04 -4.79 4.72
N ALA A 32 -7.30 -4.88 5.16
CA ALA A 32 -7.80 -6.01 5.94
C ALA A 32 -7.79 -7.32 5.11
N ASP A 33 -8.10 -7.25 3.81
CA ASP A 33 -8.07 -8.40 2.89
C ASP A 33 -6.64 -8.98 2.71
N LEU A 34 -5.61 -8.18 3.00
CA LEU A 34 -4.20 -8.53 2.75
C LEU A 34 -3.43 -8.96 4.01
N ARG A 35 -4.09 -9.04 5.17
CA ARG A 35 -3.44 -9.45 6.42
C ARG A 35 -2.80 -10.83 6.30
N GLY A 36 -1.60 -10.97 6.87
CA GLY A 36 -0.81 -12.21 6.82
C GLY A 36 -0.01 -12.39 5.53
N ARG A 37 0.00 -11.41 4.62
CA ARG A 37 0.81 -11.42 3.39
C ARG A 37 1.86 -10.31 3.43
N LEU A 38 3.01 -10.57 2.81
CA LEU A 38 3.94 -9.50 2.44
C LEU A 38 3.33 -8.74 1.25
N VAL A 39 3.14 -7.43 1.42
CA VAL A 39 2.54 -6.56 0.41
C VAL A 39 3.59 -5.57 -0.06
N ILE A 40 3.71 -5.40 -1.37
CA ILE A 40 4.57 -4.39 -2.01
C ILE A 40 3.66 -3.36 -2.66
N LEU A 41 3.84 -2.08 -2.30
CA LEU A 41 3.22 -0.96 -3.00
C LEU A 41 4.22 -0.41 -3.99
N ASP A 42 3.88 -0.48 -5.27
CA ASP A 42 4.68 0.05 -6.37
C ASP A 42 4.02 1.33 -6.91
N PHE A 43 4.65 2.47 -6.66
CA PHE A 43 4.17 3.77 -7.12
C PHE A 43 4.79 4.07 -8.48
N TRP A 44 3.99 3.91 -9.52
CA TRP A 44 4.43 4.05 -10.91
C TRP A 44 3.48 4.92 -11.73
N THR A 45 3.99 5.39 -12.87
CA THR A 45 3.23 6.05 -13.93
C THR A 45 3.65 5.43 -15.27
N TYR A 46 2.75 5.40 -16.23
CA TYR A 46 3.00 4.85 -17.56
C TYR A 46 3.85 5.77 -18.46
N CYS A 47 3.93 7.07 -18.13
CA CYS A 47 4.64 8.10 -18.89
C CYS A 47 5.83 8.66 -18.10
#